data_AF-J9E5Y2-F1
#
_entry.id   AF-J9E5Y2-F1
#
_cell.length_a   1.000
_cell.length_b   1.000
_cell.length_c   1.000
_cell.angle_alpha   90.00
_cell.angle_beta   90.00
_cell.angle_gamma   90.00
#
_symmetry.space_group_name_H-M   'P 1'
#
loop_
_entity.id
_entity.type
_entity.pdbx_description
1 polymer ?
#
loop_
_entity_poly.entity_id
_entity_poly.type
_entity_poly.pdbx_seq_one_letter_code
_entity_poly.pdbx_strand_id
1 'polypeptide(L)'
;MVLFMWGDDIGVRRTLGQLRHLVGEVMHLRAEQRMEFVWITHFPLFSRNAEGRLESAHHPFTAPIPDDIPLLYEPNKLLSITGQHYDLVLNGVELGGGSIRIHNADIQRHVLSTICGESLEEMVSFTKNSFFFSF
;
A
#
# COMPACT_ATOMS: atom_id res chain seq x y z
N MET A 1 -18.15 -25.21 -9.80
CA MET A 1 -17.73 -25.39 -8.39
C MET A 1 -17.92 -24.07 -7.69
N VAL A 2 -18.63 -24.04 -6.56
CA VAL A 2 -18.80 -22.84 -5.73
C VAL A 2 -18.21 -23.16 -4.37
N LEU A 3 -17.35 -22.27 -3.87
CA LEU A 3 -16.63 -22.48 -2.62
C LEU A 3 -16.89 -21.27 -1.71
N PHE A 4 -17.26 -21.54 -0.47
CA PHE A 4 -17.57 -20.52 0.52
C PHE A 4 -16.62 -20.69 1.71
N MET A 5 -16.18 -19.57 2.27
CA MET A 5 -15.37 -19.50 3.49
C MET A 5 -15.93 -18.39 4.36
N TRP A 6 -15.83 -18.56 5.68
CA TRP A 6 -16.30 -17.60 6.67
C TRP A 6 -15.23 -17.42 7.75
N GLY A 7 -15.04 -16.18 8.20
CA GLY A 7 -13.96 -15.79 9.12
C GLY A 7 -13.66 -14.30 9.01
N ASP A 8 -12.50 -13.88 9.51
CA ASP A 8 -12.02 -12.51 9.35
C ASP A 8 -11.72 -12.19 7.89
N ASP A 9 -11.96 -10.94 7.48
CA ASP A 9 -11.86 -10.52 6.08
C ASP A 9 -10.45 -10.76 5.49
N ILE A 10 -9.40 -10.49 6.25
CA ILE A 10 -8.00 -10.65 5.82
C ILE A 10 -7.68 -12.14 5.59
N GLY A 11 -8.01 -12.98 6.58
CA GLY A 11 -7.82 -14.43 6.52
C GLY A 11 -8.59 -15.05 5.37
N VAL A 12 -9.87 -14.69 5.21
CA VAL A 12 -10.73 -15.18 4.12
C VAL A 12 -10.17 -14.80 2.75
N ARG A 13 -9.83 -13.52 2.52
CA ARG A 13 -9.28 -13.06 1.24
C ARG A 13 -7.96 -13.75 0.90
N ARG A 14 -7.05 -13.86 1.88
CA ARG A 14 -5.76 -14.53 1.69
C ARG A 14 -5.94 -15.99 1.30
N THR A 15 -6.73 -16.73 2.07
CA THR A 15 -6.94 -18.16 1.85
C THR A 15 -7.66 -18.44 0.54
N LEU A 16 -8.75 -17.71 0.23
CA LEU A 16 -9.46 -17.87 -1.05
C LEU A 16 -8.60 -17.45 -2.25
N GLY A 17 -7.76 -16.42 -2.10
CA GLY A 17 -6.79 -16.02 -3.10
C GLY A 17 -5.80 -17.13 -3.44
N GLN A 18 -5.19 -17.74 -2.42
CA GLN A 18 -4.28 -18.89 -2.58
C GLN A 18 -4.98 -20.10 -3.20
N LEU A 19 -6.18 -20.42 -2.71
CA LEU A 19 -6.97 -21.53 -3.25
C LEU A 19 -7.33 -21.33 -4.72
N ARG A 20 -7.68 -20.10 -5.11
CA ARG A 20 -7.92 -19.75 -6.52
C ARG A 20 -6.69 -20.03 -7.39
N HIS A 21 -5.49 -19.71 -6.90
CA HIS A 21 -4.24 -20.02 -7.61
C HIS A 21 -4.04 -21.53 -7.76
N LEU A 22 -4.21 -22.29 -6.66
CA LEU A 22 -4.07 -23.74 -6.65
C LEU A 22 -5.07 -24.43 -7.61
N VAL A 23 -6.34 -24.03 -7.56
CA VAL A 23 -7.38 -24.57 -8.45
C VAL A 23 -7.04 -24.25 -9.91
N GLY A 24 -6.59 -23.03 -10.19
CA GLY A 24 -6.18 -22.63 -11.54
C GLY A 24 -5.01 -23.46 -12.08
N GLU A 25 -4.09 -23.87 -11.21
CA GLU A 25 -2.95 -24.73 -11.55
C GLU A 25 -3.38 -26.19 -11.77
N VAL A 26 -4.06 -26.80 -10.80
CA VAL A 26 -4.49 -28.22 -10.86
C VAL A 26 -5.45 -28.48 -12.02
N MET A 27 -6.27 -27.50 -12.37
CA MET A 27 -7.25 -27.62 -13.46
C MET A 27 -6.71 -27.09 -14.81
N HIS A 28 -5.42 -26.71 -14.89
CA HIS A 28 -4.78 -26.17 -16.09
C HIS A 28 -5.55 -24.99 -16.73
N LEU A 29 -6.09 -24.10 -15.90
CA LEU A 29 -6.90 -22.95 -16.35
C LEU A 29 -6.05 -21.70 -16.65
N ARG A 30 -4.76 -21.72 -16.32
CA ARG A 30 -3.83 -20.62 -16.62
C ARG A 30 -3.32 -20.76 -18.05
N ALA A 31 -3.51 -19.73 -18.88
CA ALA A 31 -2.98 -19.73 -20.24
C ALA A 31 -1.45 -19.58 -20.22
N GLU A 32 -0.72 -20.58 -20.70
CA GLU A 32 0.75 -20.66 -20.59
C GLU A 32 1.52 -19.61 -21.41
N GLN A 33 0.88 -18.98 -22.39
CA GLN A 33 1.52 -18.07 -23.34
C GLN A 33 0.93 -16.66 -23.37
N ARG A 34 0.10 -16.29 -22.38
CA ARG A 34 -0.46 -14.94 -22.28
C ARG A 34 0.29 -14.11 -21.23
N MET A 35 0.55 -12.85 -21.57
CA MET A 35 1.07 -11.85 -20.65
C MET A 35 -0.05 -10.86 -20.34
N GLU A 36 -0.64 -11.01 -19.17
CA GLU A 36 -1.70 -10.15 -18.68
C GLU A 36 -1.10 -9.15 -17.68
N PHE A 37 -0.97 -7.90 -18.09
CA PHE A 37 -0.47 -6.80 -17.26
C PHE A 37 -1.63 -6.06 -16.62
N VAL A 38 -1.45 -5.67 -15.35
CA VAL A 38 -2.38 -4.78 -14.65
C VAL A 38 -1.61 -3.81 -13.76
N TRP A 39 -2.05 -2.56 -13.77
CA TRP A 39 -1.63 -1.56 -12.78
C TRP A 39 -2.59 -1.62 -11.60
N ILE A 40 -2.07 -1.92 -10.41
CA ILE A 40 -2.80 -1.73 -9.17
C ILE A 40 -2.50 -0.32 -8.69
N THR A 41 -3.54 0.43 -8.37
CA THR A 41 -3.47 1.84 -7.94
C THR A 41 -4.48 2.06 -6.82
N HIS A 42 -4.52 3.26 -6.24
CA HIS A 42 -5.46 3.64 -5.18
C HIS A 42 -5.28 2.83 -3.90
N PHE A 43 -4.02 2.61 -3.51
CA PHE A 43 -3.70 2.01 -2.23
C PHE A 43 -4.04 2.98 -1.08
N PRO A 44 -4.42 2.46 0.10
CA PRO A 44 -4.53 3.30 1.29
C PRO A 44 -3.16 3.92 1.61
N LEU A 45 -3.15 5.19 2.02
CA LEU A 45 -1.91 5.87 2.42
C LEU A 45 -1.46 5.41 3.82
N PHE A 46 -2.42 5.12 4.71
CA PHE A 46 -2.17 4.73 6.08
C PHE A 46 -2.83 3.40 6.43
N SER A 47 -2.19 2.62 7.30
CA SER A 47 -2.71 1.41 7.92
C SER A 47 -2.66 1.52 9.43
N ARG A 48 -3.38 0.63 10.13
CA ARG A 48 -3.19 0.43 11.57
C ARG A 48 -2.32 -0.79 11.80
N ASN A 49 -1.31 -0.64 12.64
CA ASN A 49 -0.49 -1.75 13.10
C ASN A 49 -1.24 -2.60 14.16
N ALA A 50 -0.61 -3.66 14.66
CA ALA A 50 -1.19 -4.56 15.65
C ALA A 50 -1.54 -3.86 16.99
N GLU A 51 -0.82 -2.80 17.34
CA GLU A 51 -1.06 -1.96 18.52
C GLU A 51 -2.11 -0.85 18.27
N GLY A 52 -2.70 -0.81 17.06
CA GLY A 52 -3.71 0.16 16.66
C GLY A 52 -3.16 1.55 16.31
N ARG A 53 -1.84 1.73 16.23
CA ARG A 53 -1.20 2.99 15.80
C ARG A 53 -1.29 3.16 14.29
N LEU A 54 -1.39 4.40 13.84
CA LEU A 54 -1.34 4.72 12.41
C LEU A 54 0.11 4.66 11.94
N GLU A 55 0.32 3.98 10.82
CA GLU A 55 1.59 3.92 10.12
C GLU A 55 1.36 4.15 8.62
N SER A 56 2.43 4.48 7.89
CA SER A 56 2.37 4.50 6.44
C SER A 56 2.18 3.07 5.92
N ALA A 57 1.21 2.88 5.02
CA ALA A 57 0.94 1.57 4.45
C ALA A 57 2.07 1.04 3.54
N HIS A 58 2.88 1.94 2.96
CA HIS A 58 3.98 1.58 2.06
C HIS A 58 5.28 2.30 2.47
N HIS A 59 5.45 3.54 2.04
CA HIS A 59 6.57 4.38 2.44
C HIS A 59 6.08 5.75 2.93
N PRO A 60 6.66 6.31 4.00
CA PRO A 60 6.15 7.53 4.64
C PRO A 60 6.35 8.79 3.78
N PHE A 61 7.02 8.67 2.64
CA PHE A 61 7.20 9.71 1.65
C PHE A 61 6.14 9.69 0.53
N THR A 62 5.22 8.73 0.56
CA THR A 62 4.16 8.59 -0.45
C THR A 62 3.19 9.77 -0.35
N ALA A 63 2.91 10.42 -1.47
CA ALA A 63 1.95 11.51 -1.53
C ALA A 63 0.50 10.99 -1.49
N PRO A 64 -0.40 11.66 -0.76
CA PRO A 64 -1.84 11.46 -0.95
C PRO A 64 -2.27 11.92 -2.35
N ILE A 65 -3.43 11.45 -2.82
CA ILE A 65 -4.07 12.07 -3.99
C ILE A 65 -4.46 13.52 -3.66
N PRO A 66 -4.47 14.45 -4.64
CA PRO A 66 -4.72 15.87 -4.37
C PRO A 66 -6.01 16.16 -3.62
N ASP A 67 -7.08 15.44 -3.94
CA ASP A 67 -8.41 15.63 -3.35
C ASP A 67 -8.47 15.21 -1.88
N ASP A 68 -7.60 14.30 -1.44
CA ASP A 68 -7.55 13.81 -0.06
C ASP A 68 -6.57 14.61 0.82
N ILE A 69 -5.80 15.56 0.27
CA ILE A 69 -4.86 16.39 1.05
C ILE A 69 -5.53 17.07 2.27
N PRO A 70 -6.72 17.69 2.15
CA PRO A 70 -7.39 18.30 3.30
C PRO A 70 -7.70 17.31 4.43
N LEU A 71 -7.90 16.02 4.10
CA LEU A 71 -8.24 14.97 5.06
C LEU A 71 -7.08 14.63 6.00
N LEU A 72 -5.83 14.99 5.66
CA LEU A 72 -4.67 14.83 6.55
C LEU A 72 -4.82 15.56 7.89
N TYR A 73 -5.72 16.55 7.94
CA TYR A 73 -6.01 17.35 9.12
C TYR A 73 -7.31 16.92 9.83
N GLU A 74 -7.94 15.84 9.37
CA GLU A 74 -9.15 15.25 9.96
C GLU A 74 -8.83 13.86 10.55
N PRO A 75 -8.54 13.74 11.87
CA PRO A 75 -8.04 12.50 12.47
C PRO A 75 -8.95 11.27 12.26
N ASN A 76 -10.26 11.48 12.12
CA ASN A 76 -11.26 10.44 11.89
C ASN A 76 -11.31 9.93 10.45
N LYS A 77 -10.64 10.59 9.50
CA LYS A 77 -10.64 10.24 8.07
C LYS A 77 -9.28 9.76 7.53
N LEU A 78 -8.25 9.70 8.37
CA LEU A 78 -6.90 9.33 7.93
C LEU A 78 -6.84 7.98 7.20
N LEU A 79 -7.64 6.99 7.61
CA LEU A 79 -7.68 5.67 6.97
C LEU A 79 -8.40 5.64 5.61
N SER A 80 -9.14 6.69 5.25
CA SER A 80 -9.77 6.79 3.93
C SER A 80 -8.89 7.48 2.89
N ILE A 81 -7.71 7.97 3.29
CA ILE A 81 -6.82 8.71 2.40
C ILE A 81 -6.16 7.73 1.43
N THR A 82 -6.29 8.06 0.15
CA THR A 82 -5.69 7.30 -0.94
C THR A 82 -4.28 7.83 -1.22
N GLY A 83 -3.31 6.92 -1.26
CA GLY A 83 -1.93 7.19 -1.66
C GLY A 83 -1.75 7.10 -3.16
N GLN A 84 -0.87 7.94 -3.71
CA GLN A 84 -0.39 7.87 -5.09
C GLN A 84 0.72 6.82 -5.24
N HIS A 85 0.41 5.60 -4.83
CA HIS A 85 1.25 4.41 -5.02
C HIS A 85 0.67 3.55 -6.15
N TYR A 86 1.55 2.86 -6.87
CA TYR A 86 1.18 2.02 -8.00
C TYR A 86 2.13 0.84 -8.12
N ASP A 87 1.57 -0.32 -8.49
CA ASP A 87 2.32 -1.55 -8.76
C ASP A 87 1.98 -2.09 -10.14
N LEU A 88 3.01 -2.50 -10.89
CA LEU A 88 2.86 -3.26 -12.12
C LEU A 88 2.86 -4.75 -11.81
N VAL A 89 1.77 -5.43 -12.14
CA VAL A 89 1.63 -6.87 -11.94
C VAL A 89 1.52 -7.57 -13.29
N LEU A 90 2.32 -8.62 -13.48
CA LEU A 90 2.25 -9.52 -14.63
C LEU A 90 1.84 -10.90 -14.16
N ASN A 91 0.71 -11.40 -14.68
CA ASN A 91 0.23 -12.77 -14.41
C ASN A 91 0.11 -13.12 -12.90
N GLY A 92 -0.14 -12.10 -12.07
CA GLY A 92 -0.26 -12.22 -10.60
C GLY A 92 1.06 -12.11 -9.84
N VAL A 93 2.16 -11.78 -10.51
CA VAL A 93 3.47 -11.50 -9.91
C VAL A 93 3.76 -10.01 -10.03
N GLU A 94 4.11 -9.37 -8.92
CA GLU A 94 4.58 -7.98 -8.92
C GLU A 94 5.93 -7.89 -9.64
N LEU A 95 6.01 -7.03 -10.66
CA LEU A 95 7.25 -6.73 -11.37
C LEU A 95 8.00 -5.55 -10.75
N GLY A 96 7.27 -4.64 -10.12
CA GLY A 96 7.79 -3.48 -9.43
C GLY A 96 6.71 -2.43 -9.24
N GLY A 97 7.02 -1.45 -8.42
CA GLY A 97 6.10 -0.38 -8.05
C GLY A 97 6.81 0.92 -7.75
N GLY A 98 6.02 1.95 -7.50
CA GLY A 98 6.53 3.29 -7.23
C GLY A 98 5.47 4.16 -6.57
N SER A 99 5.87 5.36 -6.17
CA SER A 99 4.91 6.34 -5.67
C SER A 99 5.32 7.76 -6.02
N ILE A 100 4.33 8.62 -6.17
CA ILE A 100 4.56 10.06 -6.16
C ILE A 100 4.98 10.45 -4.75
N ARG A 101 6.04 11.26 -4.65
CA ARG A 101 6.59 11.66 -3.35
C ARG A 101 5.97 12.97 -2.86
N ILE A 102 5.82 13.09 -1.55
CA ILE A 102 5.45 14.37 -0.93
C ILE A 102 6.59 15.36 -1.17
N HIS A 103 6.28 16.45 -1.88
CA HIS A 103 7.24 17.51 -2.20
C HIS A 103 7.01 18.78 -1.37
N ASN A 104 5.95 18.82 -0.55
CA ASN A 104 5.70 19.90 0.40
C ASN A 104 6.28 19.51 1.77
N ALA A 105 7.27 20.28 2.23
CA ALA A 105 7.98 20.00 3.48
C ALA A 105 7.08 20.03 4.73
N ASP A 106 6.05 20.89 4.75
CA ASP A 106 5.14 21.00 5.88
C ASP A 106 4.17 19.82 5.94
N ILE A 107 3.69 19.36 4.79
CA ILE A 107 2.90 18.13 4.68
C ILE A 107 3.75 16.92 5.11
N GLN A 108 4.97 16.80 4.60
CA GLN A 108 5.86 15.68 4.96
C GLN A 108 6.15 15.65 6.46
N ARG A 109 6.40 16.82 7.06
CA ARG A 109 6.61 16.95 8.50
C ARG A 109 5.36 16.55 9.28
N HIS A 110 4.18 17.00 8.88
CA HIS A 110 2.90 16.64 9.51
C HIS A 110 2.65 15.13 9.46
N VAL A 111 2.88 14.50 8.30
CA VAL A 111 2.74 13.04 8.13
C VAL A 111 3.67 12.29 9.07
N LEU A 112 4.97 12.60 9.06
CA LEU A 112 5.96 11.89 9.88
C LEU A 112 5.73 12.11 11.38
N SER A 113 5.61 13.37 11.82
CA SER A 113 5.61 13.69 13.25
C SER A 113 4.24 13.54 13.90
N THR A 114 3.18 13.99 13.22
CA THR A 114 1.85 14.13 13.84
C THR A 114 0.98 12.90 13.58
N ILE A 115 1.07 12.31 12.39
CA ILE A 115 0.25 11.15 12.02
C ILE A 115 0.96 9.84 12.38
N CYS A 116 2.20 9.65 11.90
CA CYS A 116 2.96 8.41 12.15
C CYS A 116 3.66 8.41 13.52
N GLY A 117 3.93 9.58 14.10
CA GLY A 117 4.57 9.69 15.41
C GLY A 117 6.07 9.36 15.41
N GLU A 118 6.73 9.53 14.27
CA GLU A 118 8.17 9.28 14.10
C GLU A 118 8.99 10.24 14.96
N SER A 119 10.05 9.72 15.60
CA SER A 119 10.97 10.52 16.40
C SER A 119 11.86 11.41 15.53
N LEU A 120 12.46 12.44 16.15
CA LEU A 120 13.46 13.30 15.48
C LEU A 120 14.66 12.51 14.97
N GLU A 121 15.07 11.46 15.68
CA GLU A 121 16.19 10.60 15.32
C GLU A 121 15.87 9.77 14.07
N GLU A 122 14.67 9.18 14.00
CA GLU A 122 14.16 8.46 12.84
C GLU A 122 14.02 9.40 11.63
N MET A 123 13.44 10.60 11.82
CA MET A 123 13.33 11.61 10.77
C MET A 123 14.68 12.03 10.20
N VAL A 124 15.69 12.23 11.05
CA VAL A 124 17.06 12.54 10.62
C VAL A 124 17.67 11.35 9.87
N SER A 125 17.41 10.12 10.30
CA SER A 125 17.88 8.92 9.60
C SER A 125 17.34 8.83 8.16
N PHE A 126 16.06 9.18 7.96
CA PHE A 126 15.47 9.19 6.62
C PHE A 126 16.14 10.22 5.71
N THR A 127 16.46 11.42 6.21
CA THR A 127 17.16 12.44 5.41
C THR A 127 18.59 12.04 5.01
N LYS A 128 19.29 11.28 5.85
CA LYS A 128 20.65 10.77 5.55
C LYS A 128 20.62 9.64 4.53
N ASN A 129 19.59 8.81 4.56
CA ASN A 129 19.41 7.68 3.64
C ASN A 129 18.60 8.03 2.38
N SER A 130 18.09 9.27 2.27
CA SER A 130 17.25 9.74 1.14
C SER A 130 17.92 9.62 -0.23
N PHE A 131 19.26 9.53 -0.28
CA PHE A 131 19.99 9.29 -1.53
C PHE A 131 19.84 7.87 -2.09
N PHE A 132 19.36 6.91 -1.29
CA PHE A 132 19.20 5.51 -1.70
C PHE A 132 17.77 5.11 -2.12
N PHE A 133 16.79 6.01 -1.99
CA PHE A 133 15.38 5.74 -2.29
C PHE A 133 14.88 6.35 -3.62
N SER A 134 15.80 6.80 -4.49
CA SER A 134 15.49 7.15 -5.88
C SER A 134 15.70 5.95 -6.79
N PHE A 135 14.70 5.08 -6.86
CA PHE A 135 14.38 4.26 -8.04
C PHE A 135 12.86 4.10 -8.10
#